data_AF-A0A8S2XYA4-F1
#
_entry.id   AF-A0A8S2XYA4-F1
#
_cell.length_a   1.000
_cell.length_b   1.000
_cell.length_c   1.000
_cell.angle_alpha   90.00
_cell.angle_beta   90.00
_cell.angle_gamma   90.00
#
_symmetry.space_group_name_H-M   'P 1'
#
loop_
_entity.id
_entity.type
_entity.pdbx_description
1 polymer ?
#
loop_
_entity_poly.entity_id
_entity_poly.type
_entity_poly.pdbx_seq_one_letter_code
_entity_poly.pdbx_strand_id
1 'polypeptide(L)'
;MDVSDTEENLNAKEVETNDFNEQFSIGQTNIPNNYALVNIRIDYQYRPSEIADTCLYDFVRTYHKKKVDKTDKTYFDNQAQSKESGPQIKRRGPQPNQRLKFKENHPQYESHILIQRTGTVVPVLIGPQIPRKDREDTKERYARAILTLFLPWTSVDHLCQTDITWD
;
A
#
# COMPACT_ATOMS: atom_id res chain seq x y z
N MET A 1 67.46 -16.51 -21.18
CA MET A 1 67.11 -15.12 -21.51
C MET A 1 66.26 -15.18 -22.76
N ASP A 2 64.95 -15.19 -22.59
CA ASP A 2 64.05 -14.44 -23.46
C ASP A 2 62.70 -14.29 -22.73
N VAL A 3 62.09 -13.13 -22.92
CA VAL A 3 60.89 -12.63 -22.25
C VAL A 3 59.74 -12.74 -23.23
N SER A 4 58.59 -13.29 -22.82
CA SER A 4 57.30 -12.86 -23.37
C SER A 4 56.12 -13.40 -22.56
N ASP A 5 55.34 -12.44 -22.09
CA ASP A 5 54.09 -12.51 -21.34
C ASP A 5 53.01 -13.38 -21.98
N THR A 6 52.19 -14.00 -21.12
CA THR A 6 50.74 -14.08 -21.33
C THR A 6 50.06 -14.15 -19.97
N GLU A 7 49.67 -12.98 -19.46
CA GLU A 7 48.57 -12.85 -18.51
C GLU A 7 47.28 -13.22 -19.25
N GLU A 8 46.54 -14.24 -18.79
CA GLU A 8 45.17 -14.49 -19.24
C GLU A 8 44.21 -14.46 -18.05
N ASN A 9 43.85 -13.22 -17.72
CA ASN A 9 42.49 -12.71 -17.58
C ASN A 9 41.52 -13.46 -16.64
N LEU A 10 41.41 -12.87 -15.45
CA LEU A 10 40.29 -12.95 -14.52
C LEU A 10 38.97 -12.62 -15.24
N ASN A 11 38.01 -13.54 -15.27
CA ASN A 11 36.61 -13.16 -15.33
C ASN A 11 35.76 -14.15 -14.52
N ALA A 12 35.92 -14.07 -13.20
CA ALA A 12 34.89 -14.52 -12.31
C ALA A 12 33.65 -13.66 -12.62
N LYS A 13 32.67 -14.26 -13.30
CA LYS A 13 31.35 -13.67 -13.50
C LYS A 13 30.85 -13.18 -12.15
N GLU A 14 30.87 -11.87 -11.97
CA GLU A 14 30.12 -11.18 -10.94
C GLU A 14 28.66 -11.56 -11.16
N VAL A 15 28.18 -12.49 -10.34
CA VAL A 15 26.76 -12.71 -10.15
C VAL A 15 26.27 -11.42 -9.54
N GLU A 16 25.61 -10.59 -10.35
CA GLU A 16 24.83 -9.44 -9.90
C GLU A 16 23.86 -9.92 -8.82
N THR A 17 24.29 -9.82 -7.56
CA THR A 17 23.40 -9.87 -6.43
C THR A 17 22.57 -8.60 -6.55
N ASN A 18 21.40 -8.72 -7.17
CA ASN A 18 20.36 -7.70 -7.15
C ASN A 18 20.21 -7.27 -5.69
N ASP A 19 20.74 -6.09 -5.38
CA ASP A 19 20.69 -5.46 -4.08
C ASP A 19 19.23 -5.02 -3.85
N PHE A 20 18.41 -5.98 -3.42
CA PHE A 20 17.08 -5.73 -2.87
C PHE A 20 17.28 -5.08 -1.51
N ASN A 21 17.70 -3.81 -1.50
CA ASN A 21 17.61 -2.97 -0.32
C ASN A 21 16.11 -2.75 -0.01
N GLU A 22 15.50 -3.71 0.68
CA GLU A 22 14.13 -3.61 1.16
C GLU A 22 14.07 -2.56 2.26
N GLN A 23 13.61 -1.36 1.91
CA GLN A 23 13.42 -0.29 2.88
C GLN A 23 12.13 -0.53 3.68
N PHE A 24 12.28 -0.99 4.93
CA PHE A 24 11.17 -1.13 5.85
C PHE A 24 10.94 0.14 6.65
N SER A 25 9.74 0.69 6.58
CA SER A 25 9.30 1.74 7.51
C SER A 25 8.73 1.09 8.76
N ILE A 26 9.32 1.38 9.91
CA ILE A 26 8.86 0.91 11.23
C ILE A 26 8.15 2.07 11.93
N GLY A 27 7.02 1.79 12.57
CA GLY A 27 6.32 2.78 13.39
C GLY A 27 5.73 2.18 14.65
N GLN A 28 5.44 3.05 15.61
CA GLN A 28 4.91 2.65 16.91
C GLN A 28 3.47 2.13 16.80
N THR A 29 3.18 1.08 17.55
CA THR A 29 1.81 0.63 17.78
C THR A 29 1.21 1.35 18.99
N ASN A 30 0.04 0.89 19.43
CA ASN A 30 -0.68 1.43 20.59
C ASN A 30 -0.04 0.97 21.90
N ILE A 31 0.76 -0.10 21.84
CA ILE A 31 1.46 -0.70 22.97
C ILE A 31 2.80 0.03 23.12
N PRO A 32 3.14 0.55 24.31
CA PRO A 32 4.41 1.20 24.56
C PRO A 32 5.58 0.29 24.19
N ASN A 33 6.58 0.87 23.50
CA ASN A 33 7.79 0.15 23.08
C ASN A 33 7.55 -1.03 22.12
N ASN A 34 6.37 -1.11 21.50
CA ASN A 34 6.07 -2.08 20.46
C ASN A 34 6.04 -1.39 19.09
N TYR A 35 6.68 -2.01 18.12
CA TYR A 35 6.89 -1.49 16.78
C TYR A 35 6.28 -2.43 15.75
N ALA A 36 5.66 -1.87 14.71
CA ALA A 36 5.11 -2.62 13.60
C ALA A 36 5.64 -2.08 12.27
N LEU A 37 5.61 -2.94 11.26
CA LEU A 37 5.84 -2.52 9.88
C LEU A 37 4.71 -1.57 9.44
N VAL A 38 5.10 -0.38 9.04
CA VAL A 38 4.23 0.70 8.55
C VAL A 38 4.48 0.83 7.06
N ASN A 39 3.89 -0.10 6.30
CA ASN A 39 3.98 -0.11 4.85
C ASN A 39 2.60 0.18 4.26
N ILE A 40 2.55 0.98 3.20
CA ILE A 40 1.34 1.28 2.43
C ILE A 40 0.62 0.02 1.96
N ARG A 41 1.37 -1.05 1.69
CA ARG A 41 0.85 -2.38 1.39
C ARG A 41 -0.02 -2.92 2.52
N ILE A 42 0.44 -2.81 3.77
CA ILE A 42 -0.29 -3.30 4.96
C ILE A 42 -1.56 -2.46 5.16
N ASP A 43 -1.44 -1.14 5.06
CA ASP A 43 -2.59 -0.22 5.15
C ASP A 43 -3.66 -0.56 4.09
N TYR A 44 -3.25 -0.84 2.84
CA TYR A 44 -4.14 -1.19 1.75
C TYR A 44 -4.73 -2.60 1.87
N GLN A 45 -3.94 -3.58 2.31
CA GLN A 45 -4.38 -4.98 2.50
C GLN A 45 -5.47 -5.08 3.57
N TYR A 46 -5.32 -4.34 4.68
CA TYR A 46 -6.30 -4.30 5.75
C TYR A 46 -7.25 -3.10 5.67
N ARG A 47 -7.48 -2.59 4.45
CA ARG A 47 -8.45 -1.53 4.21
C ARG A 47 -9.88 -1.98 4.57
N PRO A 48 -10.75 -1.02 4.95
CA PRO A 48 -12.16 -1.27 5.24
C PRO A 48 -12.91 -1.91 4.07
N SER A 49 -13.97 -2.67 4.37
CA SER A 49 -14.81 -3.28 3.33
C SER A 49 -15.59 -2.26 2.50
N GLU A 50 -15.83 -1.08 3.05
CA GLU A 50 -16.48 0.04 2.36
C GLU A 50 -15.72 0.53 1.13
N ILE A 51 -14.42 0.21 1.02
CA ILE A 51 -13.54 0.61 -0.08
C ILE A 51 -12.79 -0.60 -0.68
N ALA A 52 -13.41 -1.78 -0.62
CA ALA A 52 -12.80 -3.01 -1.12
C ALA A 52 -12.54 -3.00 -2.63
N ASP A 53 -13.35 -2.25 -3.39
CA ASP A 53 -13.28 -2.06 -4.84
C ASP A 53 -12.20 -1.08 -5.30
N THR A 54 -11.61 -0.32 -4.37
CA THR A 54 -10.60 0.69 -4.68
C THR A 54 -9.24 0.02 -4.93
N CYS A 55 -8.58 0.37 -6.03
CA CYS A 55 -7.22 -0.08 -6.35
C CYS A 55 -6.16 0.62 -5.48
N LEU A 56 -4.92 0.12 -5.48
CA LEU A 56 -3.85 0.70 -4.65
C LEU A 56 -3.59 2.17 -5.03
N TYR A 57 -3.56 2.49 -6.32
CA TYR A 57 -3.34 3.87 -6.77
C TYR A 57 -4.41 4.82 -6.23
N ASP A 58 -5.69 4.47 -6.40
CA ASP A 58 -6.80 5.30 -5.94
C ASP A 58 -6.90 5.38 -4.42
N PHE A 59 -6.51 4.31 -3.72
CA PHE A 59 -6.43 4.31 -2.26
C PHE A 59 -5.47 5.40 -1.75
N VAL A 60 -4.26 5.47 -2.31
CA VAL A 60 -3.25 6.47 -1.92
C VAL A 60 -3.65 7.89 -2.34
N ARG A 61 -4.28 7.99 -3.51
CA ARG A 61 -4.82 9.25 -4.05
C ARG A 61 -5.94 9.82 -3.19
N THR A 62 -6.80 8.97 -2.64
CA THR A 62 -8.06 9.38 -2.00
C THR A 62 -7.98 9.39 -0.48
N TYR A 63 -7.18 8.50 0.12
CA TYR A 63 -7.12 8.32 1.56
C TYR A 63 -5.72 8.61 2.09
N HIS A 64 -5.67 8.95 3.37
CA HIS A 64 -4.42 8.98 4.12
C HIS A 64 -4.64 8.45 5.53
N LYS A 65 -3.59 7.85 6.09
CA LYS A 65 -3.59 7.36 7.45
C LYS A 65 -3.35 8.51 8.43
N LYS A 66 -4.10 8.51 9.53
CA LYS A 66 -3.99 9.48 10.63
C LYS A 66 -4.13 8.75 11.97
N LYS A 67 -3.40 9.20 13.00
CA LYS A 67 -3.65 8.80 14.39
C LYS A 67 -5.02 9.29 14.87
N VAL A 68 -5.71 8.45 15.63
CA VAL A 68 -7.02 8.73 16.22
C VAL A 68 -6.88 9.82 17.29
N ASP A 69 -7.70 10.86 17.19
CA ASP A 69 -7.85 11.90 18.19
C ASP A 69 -9.23 11.85 18.89
N LYS A 70 -9.48 12.79 19.80
CA LYS A 70 -10.76 12.88 20.52
C LYS A 70 -11.95 13.16 19.60
N THR A 71 -11.74 13.90 18.50
CA THR A 71 -12.78 14.21 17.50
C THR A 71 -13.13 13.00 16.64
N ASP A 72 -12.14 12.13 16.38
CA ASP A 72 -12.35 10.87 15.67
C ASP A 72 -13.22 9.93 16.50
N LYS A 73 -12.99 9.85 17.82
CA LYS A 73 -13.82 9.03 18.72
C LYS A 73 -15.28 9.49 18.70
N THR A 74 -15.52 10.79 18.90
CA THR A 74 -16.89 11.34 18.86
C THR A 74 -17.54 11.17 17.49
N TYR A 75 -16.79 11.22 16.39
CA TYR A 75 -17.32 10.94 15.05
C TYR A 75 -17.89 9.53 14.96
N PHE A 76 -17.14 8.51 15.41
CA PHE A 76 -17.61 7.12 15.38
C PHE A 76 -18.77 6.87 16.33
N ASP A 77 -18.78 7.49 17.52
CA ASP A 77 -19.89 7.36 18.48
C ASP A 77 -21.20 7.93 17.90
N ASN A 78 -21.14 9.10 17.27
CA ASN A 78 -22.29 9.71 16.58
C ASN A 78 -22.74 8.86 15.38
N GLN A 79 -21.79 8.27 14.64
CA GLN A 79 -22.12 7.42 13.49
C GLN A 79 -22.87 6.16 13.94
N ALA A 80 -22.47 5.53 15.04
CA ALA A 80 -23.16 4.38 15.62
C ALA A 80 -24.61 4.74 16.03
N GLN A 81 -24.79 5.84 16.78
CA GLN A 81 -26.12 6.32 17.19
C GLN A 81 -27.05 6.66 16.00
N SER A 82 -26.47 7.17 14.91
CA SER A 82 -27.22 7.53 13.70
C SER A 82 -27.68 6.34 12.86
N LYS A 83 -27.08 5.16 13.02
CA LYS A 83 -27.55 3.92 12.37
C LYS A 83 -28.75 3.31 13.09
N GLU A 84 -28.91 3.61 14.38
CA GLU A 84 -30.00 3.11 15.23
C GLU A 84 -31.22 4.04 15.26
N SER A 85 -31.03 5.32 14.97
CA SER A 85 -32.08 6.34 14.97
C SER A 85 -32.55 6.62 13.54
N GLY A 86 -33.87 6.69 13.30
CA GLY A 86 -34.49 6.97 12.00
C GLY A 86 -34.11 8.33 11.34
N PRO A 87 -34.82 8.76 10.28
CA PRO A 87 -34.29 9.62 9.22
C PRO A 87 -33.58 10.89 9.72
N GLN A 88 -32.34 11.07 9.26
CA GLN A 88 -31.40 12.09 9.74
C GLN A 88 -31.88 13.53 9.48
N ILE A 89 -31.87 14.35 10.53
CA ILE A 89 -32.03 15.81 10.43
C ILE A 89 -30.82 16.39 9.69
N LYS A 90 -31.06 17.09 8.57
CA LYS A 90 -30.00 17.73 7.76
C LYS A 90 -29.23 18.75 8.63
N ARG A 91 -28.02 18.39 9.05
CA ARG A 91 -27.13 19.31 9.77
C ARG A 91 -26.70 20.44 8.83
N ARG A 92 -26.75 21.69 9.32
CA ARG A 92 -26.22 22.87 8.62
C ARG A 92 -24.71 22.94 8.85
N GLY A 93 -23.92 22.75 7.80
CA GLY A 93 -22.46 22.88 7.81
C GLY A 93 -21.78 22.00 6.75
N PRO A 94 -20.48 22.22 6.48
CA PRO A 94 -19.69 21.32 5.64
C PRO A 94 -19.70 19.90 6.22
N GLN A 95 -19.95 18.90 5.38
CA GLN A 95 -19.90 17.51 5.83
C GLN A 95 -18.47 17.16 6.21
N PRO A 96 -18.24 16.51 7.37
CA PRO A 96 -16.92 16.02 7.72
C PRO A 96 -16.45 14.98 6.70
N ASN A 97 -15.16 14.98 6.39
CA ASN A 97 -14.57 13.95 5.52
C ASN A 97 -14.86 12.56 6.08
N GLN A 98 -15.06 11.59 5.17
CA GLN A 98 -15.27 10.20 5.55
C GLN A 98 -14.06 9.69 6.36
N ARG A 99 -14.35 9.09 7.52
CA ARG A 99 -13.38 8.46 8.40
C ARG A 99 -13.70 6.97 8.49
N LEU A 100 -12.71 6.12 8.25
CA LEU A 100 -12.87 4.66 8.22
C LEU A 100 -11.83 3.99 9.13
N LYS A 101 -12.23 2.91 9.80
CA LYS A 101 -11.31 2.08 10.61
C LYS A 101 -10.67 1.01 9.73
N PHE A 102 -9.43 0.65 10.05
CA PHE A 102 -8.81 -0.54 9.45
C PHE A 102 -9.55 -1.82 9.90
N LYS A 103 -9.22 -2.96 9.28
CA LYS A 103 -9.64 -4.27 9.80
C LYS A 103 -8.87 -4.63 11.09
N GLU A 104 -9.46 -5.47 11.93
CA GLU A 104 -8.92 -5.85 13.24
C GLU A 104 -7.51 -6.46 13.17
N ASN A 105 -7.20 -7.17 12.08
CA ASN A 105 -5.89 -7.78 11.84
C ASN A 105 -4.79 -6.74 11.50
N HIS A 106 -5.13 -5.46 11.34
CA HIS A 106 -4.14 -4.42 11.07
C HIS A 106 -3.32 -4.11 12.33
N PRO A 107 -1.97 -4.04 12.25
CA PRO A 107 -1.12 -3.79 13.42
C PRO A 107 -1.39 -2.47 14.16
N GLN A 108 -2.02 -1.51 13.48
CA GLN A 108 -2.38 -0.20 14.04
C GLN A 108 -3.90 0.02 14.09
N TYR A 109 -4.70 -1.05 14.12
CA TYR A 109 -6.17 -1.00 14.10
C TYR A 109 -6.76 -0.01 15.12
N GLU A 110 -6.32 -0.04 16.38
CA GLU A 110 -6.94 0.81 17.42
C GLU A 110 -6.37 2.24 17.49
N SER A 111 -5.18 2.52 16.94
CA SER A 111 -4.58 3.87 17.00
C SER A 111 -4.70 4.69 15.73
N HIS A 112 -4.94 4.07 14.58
CA HIS A 112 -4.96 4.77 13.30
C HIS A 112 -6.25 4.52 12.53
N ILE A 113 -6.61 5.50 11.71
CA ILE A 113 -7.76 5.47 10.81
C ILE A 113 -7.37 5.99 9.44
N LEU A 114 -8.22 5.72 8.46
CA LEU A 114 -8.18 6.33 7.14
C LEU A 114 -9.12 7.52 7.09
N ILE A 115 -8.63 8.63 6.54
CA ILE A 115 -9.42 9.82 6.28
C ILE A 115 -9.38 10.13 4.80
N GLN A 116 -10.56 10.34 4.22
CA GLN A 116 -10.69 10.82 2.85
C GLN A 116 -10.12 12.24 2.73
N ARG A 117 -9.27 12.44 1.72
CA ARG A 117 -8.69 13.72 1.38
C ARG A 117 -9.75 14.66 0.83
N THR A 118 -9.62 15.95 1.09
CA THR A 118 -10.51 17.00 0.56
C THR A 118 -10.21 17.37 -0.89
N GLY A 119 -9.01 17.06 -1.37
CA GLY A 119 -8.53 17.44 -2.70
C GLY A 119 -7.88 16.26 -3.43
N THR A 120 -7.74 16.41 -4.74
CA THR A 120 -7.10 15.41 -5.59
C THR A 120 -5.59 15.45 -5.45
N VAL A 121 -4.99 14.32 -5.10
CA VAL A 121 -3.54 14.12 -5.08
C VAL A 121 -3.16 13.16 -6.20
N VAL A 122 -1.99 13.34 -6.82
CA VAL A 122 -1.42 12.39 -7.77
C VAL A 122 -0.32 11.61 -7.03
N PRO A 123 -0.52 10.31 -6.74
CA PRO A 123 0.52 9.48 -6.16
C PRO A 123 1.78 9.46 -7.03
N VAL A 124 2.92 9.74 -6.40
CA VAL A 124 4.24 9.58 -7.03
C VAL A 124 4.75 8.19 -6.67
N LEU A 125 5.10 7.40 -7.68
CA LEU A 125 5.69 6.08 -7.49
C LEU A 125 7.18 6.26 -7.20
N ILE A 126 7.62 5.82 -6.03
CA ILE A 126 9.03 5.83 -5.62
C ILE A 126 9.51 4.38 -5.65
N GLY A 127 10.57 4.13 -6.43
CA GLY A 127 11.15 2.79 -6.57
C GLY A 127 11.67 2.53 -7.99
N PRO A 128 11.95 1.26 -8.32
CA PRO A 128 12.35 0.86 -9.66
C PRO A 128 11.33 1.31 -10.71
N GLN A 129 11.83 1.70 -11.89
CA GLN A 129 10.97 2.13 -12.98
C GLN A 129 10.02 1.00 -13.42
N ILE A 130 8.77 1.35 -13.75
CA ILE A 130 7.84 0.39 -14.35
C ILE A 130 8.48 -0.20 -15.62
N PRO A 131 8.62 -1.53 -15.72
CA PRO A 131 9.26 -2.16 -16.87
C PRO A 131 8.54 -1.84 -18.18
N ARG A 132 9.23 -2.00 -19.30
CA ARG A 132 8.61 -1.78 -20.61
C ARG A 132 7.63 -2.91 -20.95
N LYS A 133 6.51 -2.56 -21.60
CA LYS A 133 5.49 -3.52 -22.04
C LYS A 133 5.90 -4.32 -23.28
N ASP A 134 6.71 -3.73 -24.15
CA ASP A 134 6.96 -4.22 -25.52
C ASP A 134 8.04 -5.31 -25.61
N ARG A 135 8.74 -5.63 -24.51
CA ARG A 135 9.74 -6.69 -24.48
C ARG A 135 9.22 -7.92 -23.76
N GLU A 136 9.42 -9.09 -24.36
CA GLU A 136 8.99 -10.38 -23.81
C GLU A 136 9.61 -10.63 -22.41
N ASP A 137 10.90 -10.33 -22.24
CA ASP A 137 11.61 -10.59 -20.99
C ASP A 137 11.18 -9.66 -19.82
N THR A 138 10.44 -8.59 -20.11
CA THR A 138 9.91 -7.66 -19.09
C THR A 138 8.39 -7.64 -18.99
N LYS A 139 7.70 -8.36 -19.89
CA LYS A 139 6.23 -8.38 -20.01
C LYS A 139 5.55 -8.82 -18.71
N GLU A 140 6.04 -9.90 -18.10
CA GLU A 140 5.53 -10.41 -16.83
C GLU A 140 5.68 -9.39 -15.68
N ARG A 141 6.86 -8.74 -15.59
CA ARG A 141 7.12 -7.72 -14.57
C ARG A 141 6.28 -6.47 -14.79
N TYR A 142 6.03 -6.09 -16.04
CA TYR A 142 5.11 -5.00 -16.40
C TYR A 142 3.67 -5.33 -15.96
N ALA A 143 3.16 -6.50 -16.33
CA ALA A 143 1.81 -6.93 -15.97
C ALA A 143 1.63 -6.90 -14.44
N ARG A 144 2.57 -7.50 -13.70
CA ARG A 144 2.58 -7.48 -12.23
C ARG A 144 2.52 -6.07 -11.65
N ALA A 145 3.32 -5.13 -12.17
CA ALA A 145 3.34 -3.75 -11.70
C ALA A 145 1.99 -3.05 -11.95
N ILE A 146 1.44 -3.17 -13.15
CA ILE A 146 0.17 -2.53 -13.52
C ILE A 146 -1.01 -3.13 -12.75
N LEU A 147 -1.09 -4.46 -12.63
CA LEU A 147 -2.17 -5.14 -11.91
C LEU A 147 -2.12 -4.79 -10.41
N THR A 148 -0.92 -4.71 -9.82
CA THR A 148 -0.75 -4.31 -8.42
C THR A 148 -1.24 -2.86 -8.17
N LEU A 149 -1.05 -1.96 -9.13
CA LEU A 149 -1.44 -0.56 -8.96
C LEU A 149 -2.93 -0.31 -9.22
N PHE A 150 -3.48 -0.96 -10.25
CA PHE A 150 -4.77 -0.58 -10.84
C PHE A 150 -5.89 -1.60 -10.68
N LEU A 151 -5.63 -2.80 -10.14
CA LEU A 151 -6.70 -3.70 -9.72
C LEU A 151 -6.93 -3.67 -8.20
N PRO A 152 -8.17 -3.86 -7.75
CA PRO A 152 -8.45 -4.11 -6.35
C PRO A 152 -7.95 -5.50 -5.94
N TRP A 153 -7.11 -5.56 -4.91
CA TRP A 153 -6.58 -6.84 -4.38
C TRP A 153 -6.40 -6.79 -2.87
N THR A 154 -6.41 -7.95 -2.23
CA THR A 154 -6.12 -8.12 -0.80
C THR A 154 -5.04 -9.18 -0.55
N SER A 155 -4.90 -10.15 -1.46
CA SER A 155 -3.79 -11.07 -1.52
C SER A 155 -3.22 -11.12 -2.93
N VAL A 156 -2.06 -11.75 -3.10
CA VAL A 156 -1.43 -11.94 -4.42
C VAL A 156 -2.30 -12.85 -5.31
N ASP A 157 -3.02 -13.79 -4.70
CA ASP A 157 -3.87 -14.75 -5.42
C ASP A 157 -5.03 -14.08 -6.16
N HIS A 158 -5.45 -12.88 -5.73
CA HIS A 158 -6.46 -12.09 -6.43
C HIS A 158 -5.96 -11.51 -7.75
N LEU A 159 -4.64 -11.38 -7.90
CA LEU A 159 -4.00 -10.78 -9.06
C LEU A 159 -3.55 -11.82 -10.08
N CYS A 160 -3.04 -12.95 -9.61
CA CYS A 160 -2.70 -14.10 -10.43
C CYS A 160 -2.82 -15.38 -9.59
N GLN A 161 -3.52 -16.37 -10.12
CA GLN A 161 -3.52 -17.71 -9.53
C GLN A 161 -2.12 -18.31 -9.68
N THR A 162 -1.67 -19.06 -8.67
CA THR A 162 -0.31 -19.62 -8.55
C THR A 162 0.07 -20.51 -9.74
N ASP A 163 -0.94 -21.02 -10.42
CA ASP A 163 -0.94 -21.98 -11.51
C ASP A 163 -1.02 -21.32 -12.91
N ILE A 164 -1.05 -19.98 -12.97
CA ILE A 164 -1.10 -19.21 -14.21
C ILE A 164 0.09 -18.24 -14.24
N THR A 165 0.75 -18.12 -15.39
CA THR A 165 1.76 -17.07 -15.62
C THR A 165 1.07 -15.72 -15.79
N TRP A 166 1.71 -14.61 -15.47
CA TRP A 166 1.12 -13.26 -15.61
C TRP A 166 0.98 -12.78 -17.08
N ASP A 167 0.90 -13.73 -18.02
CA ASP A 167 0.87 -13.57 -19.49
C ASP A 167 -0.50 -13.86 -20.09
#